data_AF-A0A6G1R4L7-F1
#
_entry.id   AF-A0A6G1R4L7-F1
#
_cell.length_a   1.000
_cell.length_b   1.000
_cell.length_c   1.000
_cell.angle_alpha   90.00
_cell.angle_beta   90.00
_cell.angle_gamma   90.00
#
_symmetry.space_group_name_H-M   'P 1'
#
loop_
_entity.id
_entity.type
_entity.pdbx_description
1 polymer ?
#
loop_
_entity_poly.entity_id
_entity_poly.type
_entity_poly.pdbx_seq_one_letter_code
_entity_poly.pdbx_strand_id
1 'polypeptide(L)'
;KLDFPPPDFDVPVSDYLLNKEQIKSIYESSLSIGNFASRLLVLLFPELFTHENLRKQYNCSGSLGKKQLDPTRIKLIRHYVQILYPRAKNDRVWTLEFVGKLDERCRRRDTEQRRTYQQQRKIHMPGPDRREFLSYAINPERFREEFEGPPLPPERSSKDFCKIPLDELVVPNPDFPVPSLYLLSDKEVREIVQQSLSVGNFAARLLVRLFPELFTPENLRMQYNHSGACNKKQLDPIRLRLIRHYVEAVYPVEKMEEVWHYECIPSIDERCRRPNRKKCDILKKAKKAKK
;
A
#
# COMPACT_ATOMS: atom_id res chain seq x y z
N LYS A 1 -10.36 -10.23 -26.90
CA LYS A 1 -11.38 -9.19 -26.64
C LYS A 1 -11.96 -9.44 -25.25
N LEU A 2 -11.74 -8.56 -24.26
CA LEU A 2 -12.43 -8.66 -22.97
C LEU A 2 -13.90 -8.25 -23.17
N ASP A 3 -14.83 -9.17 -22.96
CA ASP A 3 -16.24 -8.87 -22.73
C ASP A 3 -16.44 -8.59 -21.25
N PHE A 4 -17.15 -7.50 -20.93
CA PHE A 4 -17.51 -7.14 -19.57
C PHE A 4 -18.99 -7.50 -19.40
N PRO A 5 -19.30 -8.73 -18.95
CA PRO A 5 -20.69 -9.12 -18.72
C PRO A 5 -21.29 -8.20 -17.66
N PRO A 6 -22.58 -7.83 -17.76
CA PRO A 6 -23.24 -7.09 -16.70
C PRO A 6 -23.23 -7.90 -15.38
N PRO A 7 -23.35 -7.22 -14.22
CA PRO A 7 -23.58 -7.90 -12.96
C PRO A 7 -24.80 -8.83 -13.03
N ASP A 8 -24.69 -10.01 -12.44
CA ASP A 8 -25.76 -11.01 -12.30
C ASP A 8 -26.65 -10.75 -11.07
N PHE A 9 -26.58 -9.54 -10.51
CA PHE A 9 -27.32 -9.11 -9.33
C PHE A 9 -27.83 -7.68 -9.51
N ASP A 10 -28.90 -7.35 -8.80
CA ASP A 10 -29.49 -6.01 -8.85
C ASP A 10 -28.53 -4.96 -8.30
N VAL A 11 -28.24 -3.96 -9.14
CA VAL A 11 -27.49 -2.77 -8.76
C VAL A 11 -28.50 -1.65 -8.48
N PRO A 12 -28.59 -1.12 -7.24
CA PRO A 12 -29.65 -0.19 -6.85
C PRO A 12 -29.70 1.13 -7.63
N VAL A 13 -28.57 1.51 -8.25
CA VAL A 13 -28.44 2.75 -9.02
C VAL A 13 -27.67 2.45 -10.31
N SER A 14 -28.31 2.65 -11.47
CA SER A 14 -27.72 2.36 -12.78
C SER A 14 -26.44 3.17 -13.06
N ASP A 15 -26.30 4.36 -12.45
CA ASP A 15 -25.11 5.22 -12.56
C ASP A 15 -23.84 4.60 -11.96
N TYR A 16 -23.97 3.51 -11.19
CA TYR A 16 -22.83 2.75 -10.70
C TYR A 16 -22.27 1.76 -11.74
N LEU A 17 -22.91 1.59 -12.90
CA LEU A 17 -22.41 0.72 -13.95
C LEU A 17 -21.36 1.44 -14.80
N LEU A 18 -20.14 0.90 -14.78
CA LEU A 18 -19.02 1.41 -15.58
C LEU A 18 -19.00 0.74 -16.94
N ASN A 19 -18.76 1.54 -17.98
CA ASN A 19 -18.51 1.02 -19.32
C ASN A 19 -17.07 0.47 -19.45
N LYS A 20 -16.84 -0.21 -20.57
CA LYS A 20 -15.58 -0.91 -20.85
C LYS A 20 -14.37 0.04 -20.88
N GLU A 21 -14.54 1.21 -21.46
CA GLU A 21 -13.51 2.22 -21.60
C GLU A 21 -13.11 2.81 -20.24
N GLN A 22 -14.09 3.07 -19.38
CA GLN A 22 -13.88 3.52 -18.00
C GLN A 22 -13.11 2.46 -17.20
N ILE A 23 -13.53 1.19 -17.25
CA ILE A 23 -12.86 0.11 -16.52
C ILE A 23 -11.39 -0.03 -16.96
N LYS A 24 -11.13 0.00 -18.27
CA LYS A 24 -9.77 -0.06 -18.81
C LYS A 24 -8.93 1.13 -18.35
N SER A 25 -9.44 2.35 -18.47
CA SER A 25 -8.74 3.56 -18.03
C SER A 25 -8.38 3.52 -16.55
N ILE A 26 -9.29 3.05 -15.70
CA ILE A 26 -9.02 2.89 -14.26
C ILE A 26 -7.95 1.81 -14.03
N TYR A 27 -8.01 0.70 -14.76
CA TYR A 27 -7.04 -0.38 -14.64
C TYR A 27 -5.64 0.04 -15.08
N GLU A 28 -5.51 0.70 -16.23
CA GLU A 28 -4.23 1.19 -16.77
C GLU A 28 -3.61 2.26 -15.86
N SER A 29 -4.43 3.06 -15.19
CA SER A 29 -3.98 4.05 -14.20
C SER A 29 -3.79 3.48 -12.78
N SER A 30 -3.92 2.16 -12.61
CA SER A 30 -3.78 1.49 -11.31
C SER A 30 -2.43 0.82 -11.15
N LEU A 31 -1.76 1.06 -10.02
CA LEU A 31 -0.44 0.49 -9.72
C LEU A 31 -0.46 -1.00 -9.35
N SER A 32 -1.64 -1.54 -9.04
CA SER A 32 -1.85 -2.96 -8.77
C SER A 32 -3.34 -3.29 -8.85
N ILE A 33 -3.71 -4.57 -8.93
CA ILE A 33 -5.12 -4.99 -8.89
C ILE A 33 -5.84 -4.57 -7.60
N GLY A 34 -5.10 -4.44 -6.50
CA GLY A 34 -5.66 -3.92 -5.25
C GLY A 34 -5.83 -2.39 -5.26
N ASN A 35 -4.96 -1.66 -5.95
CA ASN A 35 -5.15 -0.23 -6.18
C ASN A 35 -6.34 0.00 -7.10
N PHE A 36 -6.51 -0.82 -8.14
CA PHE A 36 -7.68 -0.84 -9.00
C PHE A 36 -8.98 -0.99 -8.19
N ALA A 37 -9.08 -2.00 -7.32
CA ALA A 37 -10.22 -2.16 -6.42
C ALA A 37 -10.45 -0.94 -5.51
N SER A 38 -9.37 -0.34 -5.00
CA SER A 38 -9.45 0.88 -4.19
C SER A 38 -9.91 2.11 -4.98
N ARG A 39 -9.59 2.22 -6.28
CA ARG A 39 -10.05 3.31 -7.15
C ARG A 39 -11.53 3.13 -7.49
N LEU A 40 -11.96 1.90 -7.76
CA LEU A 40 -13.38 1.57 -7.95
C LEU A 40 -14.23 1.98 -6.75
N LEU A 41 -13.76 1.71 -5.52
CA LEU A 41 -14.47 2.13 -4.30
C LEU A 41 -14.73 3.64 -4.24
N VAL A 42 -13.78 4.47 -4.69
CA VAL A 42 -13.91 5.93 -4.68
C VAL A 42 -14.85 6.39 -5.80
N LEU A 43 -14.71 5.80 -6.98
CA LEU A 43 -15.43 6.21 -8.17
C LEU A 43 -16.90 5.78 -8.14
N LEU A 44 -17.18 4.57 -7.65
CA LEU A 44 -18.53 4.03 -7.54
C LEU A 44 -19.30 4.64 -6.36
N PHE A 45 -18.60 5.04 -5.30
CA PHE A 45 -19.24 5.52 -4.07
C PHE A 45 -18.66 6.86 -3.61
N PRO A 46 -18.69 7.91 -4.45
CA PRO A 46 -18.08 9.20 -4.14
C PRO A 46 -18.70 9.84 -2.89
N GLU A 47 -19.96 9.55 -2.58
CA GLU A 47 -20.65 10.05 -1.38
C GLU A 47 -19.99 9.60 -0.07
N LEU A 48 -19.21 8.52 -0.08
CA LEU A 48 -18.44 8.08 1.09
C LEU A 48 -17.19 8.94 1.34
N PHE A 49 -16.73 9.67 0.33
CA PHE A 49 -15.46 10.42 0.30
C PHE A 49 -15.65 11.94 0.31
N THR A 50 -16.85 12.42 0.63
CA THR A 50 -17.13 13.85 0.81
C THR A 50 -16.43 14.43 2.06
N HIS A 51 -16.57 15.74 2.27
CA HIS A 51 -16.09 16.43 3.48
C HIS A 51 -16.66 15.83 4.79
N GLU A 52 -17.83 15.20 4.74
CA GLU A 52 -18.43 14.50 5.88
C GLU A 52 -17.71 13.18 6.22
N ASN A 53 -16.89 12.68 5.30
CA ASN A 53 -15.99 11.55 5.52
C ASN A 53 -16.71 10.25 5.96
N LEU A 54 -17.93 10.01 5.47
CA LEU A 54 -18.78 8.88 5.85
C LEU A 54 -18.06 7.52 5.78
N ARG A 55 -17.15 7.30 4.83
CA ARG A 55 -16.29 6.09 4.77
C ARG A 55 -15.62 5.74 6.11
N LYS A 56 -15.36 6.70 7.00
CA LYS A 56 -14.72 6.43 8.30
C LYS A 56 -15.60 5.58 9.21
N GLN A 57 -16.92 5.62 9.02
CA GLN A 57 -17.89 4.82 9.75
C GLN A 57 -18.02 3.39 9.19
N TYR A 58 -17.47 3.13 8.00
CA TYR A 58 -17.64 1.87 7.27
C TYR A 58 -16.31 1.13 7.01
N ASN A 59 -16.42 -0.19 6.81
CA ASN A 59 -15.39 -1.03 6.19
C ASN A 59 -16.03 -2.30 5.56
N CYS A 60 -15.31 -3.03 4.73
CA CYS A 60 -15.83 -4.25 4.10
C CYS A 60 -16.06 -5.40 5.10
N SER A 61 -15.37 -5.39 6.24
CA SER A 61 -15.39 -6.48 7.21
C SER A 61 -16.34 -6.28 8.41
N GLY A 62 -16.96 -5.12 8.56
CA GLY A 62 -17.73 -4.75 9.78
C GLY A 62 -16.88 -4.70 11.06
N SER A 63 -15.55 -4.66 10.93
CA SER A 63 -14.64 -4.82 12.08
C SER A 63 -14.33 -3.49 12.78
N LEU A 64 -13.80 -3.55 14.00
CA LEU A 64 -13.32 -2.39 14.77
C LEU A 64 -14.41 -1.34 15.07
N GLY A 65 -15.63 -1.79 15.35
CA GLY A 65 -16.77 -0.91 15.71
C GLY A 65 -17.33 -0.11 14.53
N LYS A 66 -16.96 -0.48 13.29
CA LYS A 66 -17.48 0.13 12.07
C LYS A 66 -18.64 -0.67 11.50
N LYS A 67 -19.54 0.02 10.81
CA LYS A 67 -20.59 -0.62 10.01
C LYS A 67 -19.96 -1.33 8.82
N GLN A 68 -20.53 -2.47 8.44
CA GLN A 68 -20.11 -3.11 7.21
C GLN A 68 -20.58 -2.26 6.01
N LEU A 69 -19.75 -2.12 4.99
CA LEU A 69 -20.18 -1.61 3.70
C LEU A 69 -21.28 -2.52 3.17
N ASP A 70 -22.27 -1.90 2.54
CA ASP A 70 -23.38 -2.62 1.92
C ASP A 70 -22.85 -3.77 1.04
N PRO A 71 -23.38 -5.01 1.20
CA PRO A 71 -22.90 -6.17 0.48
C PRO A 71 -22.95 -6.03 -1.04
N THR A 72 -23.93 -5.30 -1.58
CA THR A 72 -24.08 -5.05 -3.02
C THR A 72 -22.96 -4.16 -3.53
N ARG A 73 -22.53 -3.16 -2.73
CA ARG A 73 -21.35 -2.33 -3.06
C ARG A 73 -20.07 -3.15 -3.15
N ILE A 74 -19.88 -4.08 -2.22
CA ILE A 74 -18.71 -4.98 -2.21
C ILE A 74 -18.76 -5.92 -3.42
N LYS A 75 -19.94 -6.49 -3.72
CA LYS A 75 -20.16 -7.35 -4.90
C LYS A 75 -19.88 -6.60 -6.20
N LEU A 76 -20.29 -5.34 -6.32
CA LEU A 76 -20.05 -4.53 -7.51
C LEU A 76 -18.56 -4.27 -7.76
N ILE A 77 -17.80 -3.90 -6.73
CA ILE A 77 -16.33 -3.79 -6.85
C ILE A 77 -15.73 -5.14 -7.26
N ARG A 78 -16.15 -6.23 -6.60
CA ARG A 78 -15.65 -7.57 -6.88
C ARG A 78 -15.96 -8.02 -8.31
N HIS A 79 -17.12 -7.68 -8.83
CA HIS A 79 -17.54 -7.98 -10.20
C HIS A 79 -16.57 -7.38 -11.23
N TYR A 80 -16.18 -6.11 -11.09
CA TYR A 80 -15.18 -5.52 -12.00
C TYR A 80 -13.77 -6.09 -11.79
N VAL A 81 -13.39 -6.35 -10.53
CA VAL A 81 -12.09 -6.96 -10.23
C VAL A 81 -11.97 -8.35 -10.84
N GLN A 82 -12.99 -9.20 -10.75
CA GLN A 82 -12.92 -10.59 -11.22
C GLN A 82 -12.92 -10.74 -12.74
N ILE A 83 -13.35 -9.72 -13.49
CA ILE A 83 -13.25 -9.70 -14.96
C ILE A 83 -11.78 -9.59 -15.38
N LEU A 84 -11.00 -8.74 -14.69
CA LEU A 84 -9.58 -8.52 -14.97
C LEU A 84 -8.66 -9.48 -14.18
N TYR A 85 -9.15 -10.00 -13.05
CA TYR A 85 -8.40 -10.86 -12.15
C TYR A 85 -9.26 -12.04 -11.67
N PRO A 86 -9.42 -13.10 -12.50
CA PRO A 86 -10.33 -14.21 -12.22
C PRO A 86 -10.11 -14.92 -10.89
N ARG A 87 -8.89 -14.88 -10.33
CA ARG A 87 -8.58 -15.43 -8.99
C ARG A 87 -9.41 -14.79 -7.88
N ALA A 88 -9.89 -13.54 -8.06
CA ALA A 88 -10.78 -12.88 -7.10
C ALA A 88 -12.19 -13.52 -7.01
N LYS A 89 -12.56 -14.44 -7.90
CA LYS A 89 -13.75 -15.29 -7.74
C LYS A 89 -13.67 -16.17 -6.49
N ASN A 90 -12.47 -16.48 -6.01
CA ASN A 90 -12.26 -17.22 -4.77
C ASN A 90 -12.36 -16.30 -3.54
N ASP A 91 -13.21 -16.66 -2.57
CA ASP A 91 -13.45 -15.85 -1.36
C ASP A 91 -12.22 -15.65 -0.47
N ARG A 92 -11.33 -16.66 -0.43
CA ARG A 92 -10.10 -16.59 0.34
C ARG A 92 -9.13 -15.58 -0.28
N VAL A 93 -9.01 -15.59 -1.61
CA VAL A 93 -8.21 -14.60 -2.36
C VAL A 93 -8.79 -13.21 -2.16
N TRP A 94 -10.11 -13.05 -2.32
CA TRP A 94 -10.81 -11.79 -2.09
C TRP A 94 -10.52 -11.21 -0.70
N THR A 95 -10.67 -12.05 0.33
CA THR A 95 -10.48 -11.64 1.72
C THR A 95 -9.03 -11.26 2.02
N LEU A 96 -8.06 -12.04 1.53
CA LEU A 96 -6.65 -11.82 1.84
C LEU A 96 -6.05 -10.63 1.09
N GLU A 97 -6.43 -10.44 -0.17
CA GLU A 97 -5.76 -9.49 -1.06
C GLU A 97 -6.50 -8.16 -1.22
N PHE A 98 -7.82 -8.14 -1.06
CA PHE A 98 -8.66 -6.99 -1.40
C PHE A 98 -9.33 -6.35 -0.20
N VAL A 99 -9.97 -7.13 0.68
CA VAL A 99 -10.71 -6.60 1.84
C VAL A 99 -9.83 -5.67 2.70
N GLY A 100 -8.60 -6.08 2.98
CA GLY A 100 -7.67 -5.26 3.76
C GLY A 100 -7.29 -3.93 3.09
N LYS A 101 -7.26 -3.88 1.75
CA LYS A 101 -6.93 -2.67 0.98
C LYS A 101 -8.13 -1.72 0.91
N LEU A 102 -9.34 -2.26 0.72
CA LEU A 102 -10.59 -1.50 0.75
C LEU A 102 -10.85 -0.92 2.15
N ASP A 103 -10.70 -1.73 3.21
CA ASP A 103 -10.81 -1.29 4.60
C ASP A 103 -9.81 -0.17 4.93
N GLU A 104 -8.61 -0.26 4.38
CA GLU A 104 -7.59 0.78 4.54
C GLU A 104 -7.98 2.06 3.79
N ARG A 105 -8.53 1.96 2.56
CA ARG A 105 -9.00 3.13 1.82
C ARG A 105 -10.12 3.87 2.55
N CYS A 106 -11.05 3.15 3.18
CA CYS A 106 -12.09 3.74 4.05
C CYS A 106 -11.52 4.40 5.31
N ARG A 107 -10.35 3.97 5.79
CA ARG A 107 -9.71 4.52 7.00
C ARG A 107 -8.83 5.74 6.71
N ARG A 108 -8.15 5.79 5.56
CA ARG A 108 -7.19 6.85 5.22
C ARG A 108 -7.87 8.22 5.11
N ARG A 109 -7.17 9.26 5.61
CA ARG A 109 -7.51 10.67 5.32
C ARG A 109 -7.39 10.94 3.83
N ASP A 110 -8.21 11.86 3.34
CA ASP A 110 -8.17 12.28 1.94
C ASP A 110 -6.80 12.82 1.55
N THR A 111 -6.41 12.63 0.29
CA THR A 111 -5.16 13.13 -0.28
C THR A 111 -5.08 14.66 -0.16
N GLU A 112 -6.21 15.36 -0.33
CA GLU A 112 -6.27 16.82 -0.13
C GLU A 112 -6.10 17.20 1.34
N GLN A 113 -6.77 16.52 2.27
CA GLN A 113 -6.55 16.75 3.72
C GLN A 113 -5.11 16.47 4.15
N ARG A 114 -4.41 15.52 3.51
CA ARG A 114 -2.97 15.30 3.73
C ARG A 114 -2.15 16.50 3.22
N ARG A 115 -2.47 17.06 2.04
CA ARG A 115 -1.81 18.26 1.49
C ARG A 115 -2.06 19.49 2.37
N THR A 116 -3.29 19.74 2.80
CA THR A 116 -3.63 20.85 3.69
C THR A 116 -2.93 20.73 5.05
N TYR A 117 -2.87 19.53 5.63
CA TYR A 117 -2.15 19.29 6.88
C TYR A 117 -0.63 19.51 6.74
N GLN A 118 -0.03 19.08 5.62
CA GLN A 118 1.37 19.36 5.31
C GLN A 118 1.62 20.87 5.10
N GLN A 119 0.71 21.59 4.45
CA GLN A 119 0.78 23.03 4.26
C GLN A 119 0.64 23.80 5.58
N GLN A 120 -0.32 23.43 6.44
CA GLN A 120 -0.51 24.03 7.77
C GLN A 120 0.71 23.83 8.68
N ARG A 121 1.41 22.68 8.57
CA ARG A 121 2.68 22.44 9.28
C ARG A 121 3.85 23.27 8.77
N LYS A 122 3.88 23.64 7.48
CA LYS A 122 4.90 24.55 6.94
C LYS A 122 4.72 25.98 7.44
N ILE A 123 3.49 26.39 7.78
CA ILE A 123 3.16 27.75 8.24
C ILE A 123 3.54 27.94 9.73
N HIS A 124 3.59 26.88 10.54
CA HIS A 124 3.83 26.94 11.99
C HIS A 124 5.28 26.71 12.45
N MET A 125 6.25 26.63 11.53
CA MET A 125 7.67 26.55 11.90
C MET A 125 8.35 27.89 11.63
N PRO A 126 8.99 28.55 12.62
CA PRO A 126 9.96 29.59 12.34
C PRO A 126 11.18 28.95 11.64
N GLY A 127 11.68 29.59 10.57
CA GLY A 127 12.83 29.11 9.76
C GLY A 127 14.18 29.10 10.50
N PRO A 128 15.35 28.93 9.82
CA PRO A 128 15.62 29.18 8.39
C PRO A 128 16.27 28.00 7.63
N ASP A 129 16.02 27.84 6.34
CA ASP A 129 16.92 28.33 5.28
C ASP A 129 16.35 28.03 3.89
N ARG A 130 16.35 29.06 3.04
CA ARG A 130 15.89 28.99 1.65
C ARG A 130 16.93 28.20 0.85
N ARG A 131 16.49 27.13 0.18
CA ARG A 131 17.05 26.77 -1.12
C ARG A 131 15.95 26.81 -2.16
N GLU A 132 16.22 27.61 -3.18
CA GLU A 132 15.35 28.00 -4.27
C GLU A 132 14.84 26.75 -5.01
N PHE A 133 13.53 26.56 -5.04
CA PHE A 133 12.89 25.60 -5.91
C PHE A 133 12.66 26.28 -7.26
N LEU A 134 13.47 25.92 -8.25
CA LEU A 134 13.22 26.26 -9.64
C LEU A 134 11.91 25.58 -10.07
N SER A 135 10.93 26.40 -10.45
CA SER A 135 9.70 25.97 -11.10
C SER A 135 10.02 25.50 -12.52
N TYR A 136 10.03 24.19 -12.76
CA TYR A 136 10.02 23.66 -14.12
C TYR A 136 8.59 23.75 -14.67
N ALA A 137 8.41 24.67 -15.62
CA ALA A 137 7.21 24.77 -16.44
C ALA A 137 7.06 23.50 -17.29
N ILE A 138 5.87 22.90 -17.26
CA ILE A 138 5.50 21.76 -18.10
C ILE A 138 5.23 22.29 -19.52
N ASN A 139 6.01 21.81 -20.49
CA ASN A 139 5.88 22.16 -21.90
C ASN A 139 4.95 21.14 -22.59
N PRO A 140 3.79 21.53 -23.19
CA PRO A 140 2.78 20.56 -23.68
C PRO A 140 3.05 19.89 -25.04
N GLU A 141 4.15 20.18 -25.74
CA GLU A 141 4.32 19.84 -27.17
C GLU A 141 5.31 18.70 -27.47
N ARG A 142 5.33 17.63 -26.67
CA ARG A 142 6.03 16.40 -27.08
C ARG A 142 5.13 15.17 -26.94
N PHE A 143 4.16 15.11 -27.84
CA PHE A 143 3.39 13.91 -28.13
C PHE A 143 3.42 13.67 -29.64
N ARG A 144 4.39 12.90 -30.15
CA ARG A 144 4.19 11.99 -31.29
C ARG A 144 5.46 11.18 -31.61
N GLU A 145 5.19 9.94 -32.03
CA GLU A 145 6.07 8.96 -32.67
C GLU A 145 6.96 8.10 -31.76
N GLU A 146 6.45 6.93 -31.36
CA GLU A 146 6.81 5.68 -32.04
C GLU A 146 5.86 4.54 -31.65
N PHE A 147 5.37 3.85 -32.67
CA PHE A 147 4.35 2.81 -32.63
C PHE A 147 5.07 1.49 -32.95
N GLU A 148 5.29 0.63 -31.96
CA GLU A 148 5.42 -0.80 -32.17
C GLU A 148 5.02 -1.52 -30.87
N GLY A 149 3.96 -2.32 -30.94
CA GLY A 149 3.34 -2.93 -29.76
C GLY A 149 4.20 -4.07 -29.20
N PRO A 150 4.41 -4.16 -27.87
CA PRO A 150 5.14 -5.28 -27.29
C PRO A 150 4.29 -6.57 -27.31
N PRO A 151 4.93 -7.74 -27.41
CA PRO A 151 4.24 -9.03 -27.51
C PRO A 151 3.50 -9.39 -26.21
N LEU A 152 2.53 -10.28 -26.33
CA LEU A 152 1.74 -10.80 -25.21
C LEU A 152 2.65 -11.31 -24.07
N PRO A 153 2.35 -11.02 -22.79
CA PRO A 153 3.18 -11.51 -21.69
C PRO A 153 3.08 -13.03 -21.59
N PRO A 154 4.20 -13.72 -21.28
CA PRO A 154 4.22 -15.17 -21.12
C PRO A 154 3.38 -15.62 -19.93
N GLU A 155 2.74 -16.78 -20.08
CA GLU A 155 2.09 -17.51 -19.00
C GLU A 155 3.11 -17.91 -17.93
N ARG A 156 3.06 -17.23 -16.78
CA ARG A 156 3.20 -17.77 -15.40
C ARG A 156 3.28 -16.58 -14.43
N SER A 157 2.44 -16.55 -13.40
CA SER A 157 2.54 -15.55 -12.34
C SER A 157 3.79 -15.81 -11.50
N SER A 158 4.89 -15.11 -11.80
CA SER A 158 6.04 -14.97 -10.92
C SER A 158 5.91 -13.72 -10.06
N LYS A 159 6.49 -13.77 -8.86
CA LYS A 159 6.33 -12.81 -7.77
C LYS A 159 7.15 -11.53 -7.99
N ASP A 160 6.97 -10.84 -9.12
CA ASP A 160 7.97 -9.89 -9.60
C ASP A 160 7.68 -8.45 -9.13
N PHE A 161 7.62 -8.23 -7.81
CA PHE A 161 7.81 -6.88 -7.25
C PHE A 161 9.26 -6.62 -6.84
N CYS A 162 10.13 -7.62 -6.87
CA CYS A 162 11.57 -7.44 -6.70
C CYS A 162 12.17 -7.07 -8.06
N LYS A 163 12.88 -5.93 -8.17
CA LYS A 163 13.47 -5.50 -9.45
C LYS A 163 14.78 -6.19 -9.79
N ILE A 164 15.43 -6.73 -8.77
CA ILE A 164 16.71 -7.44 -8.91
C ILE A 164 16.51 -8.94 -8.68
N PRO A 165 17.28 -9.80 -9.36
CA PRO A 165 17.33 -11.22 -9.04
C PRO A 165 17.72 -11.43 -7.57
N LEU A 166 17.05 -12.34 -6.86
CA LEU A 166 17.27 -12.53 -5.42
C LEU A 166 18.66 -13.09 -5.11
N ASP A 167 19.18 -13.93 -6.00
CA ASP A 167 20.53 -14.48 -6.01
C ASP A 167 21.61 -13.40 -6.14
N GLU A 168 21.31 -12.29 -6.82
CA GLU A 168 22.18 -11.13 -6.97
C GLU A 168 21.97 -10.06 -5.89
N LEU A 169 21.00 -10.25 -4.96
CA LEU A 169 20.74 -9.29 -3.89
C LEU A 169 21.95 -9.18 -2.95
N VAL A 170 22.62 -8.02 -3.03
CA VAL A 170 23.63 -7.58 -2.07
C VAL A 170 23.12 -6.32 -1.41
N VAL A 171 22.91 -6.36 -0.10
CA VAL A 171 22.45 -5.18 0.63
C VAL A 171 23.66 -4.36 1.07
N PRO A 172 23.79 -3.10 0.62
CA PRO A 172 24.88 -2.24 1.06
C PRO A 172 24.77 -1.99 2.57
N ASN A 173 25.91 -1.72 3.23
CA ASN A 173 25.89 -1.27 4.61
C ASN A 173 25.21 0.11 4.70
N PRO A 174 24.36 0.37 5.71
CA PRO A 174 23.78 1.69 5.93
C PRO A 174 24.86 2.75 6.14
N ASP A 175 24.66 3.93 5.58
CA ASP A 175 25.55 5.11 5.72
C ASP A 175 25.35 5.86 7.07
N PHE A 176 24.71 5.21 8.04
CA PHE A 176 24.37 5.77 9.35
C PHE A 176 24.54 4.71 10.44
N PRO A 177 24.75 5.12 11.71
CA PRO A 177 24.97 4.17 12.79
C PRO A 177 23.72 3.34 13.05
N VAL A 178 23.85 2.02 12.93
CA VAL A 178 22.80 1.05 13.23
C VAL A 178 23.36 -0.01 14.17
N PRO A 179 22.71 -0.26 15.33
CA PRO A 179 23.08 -1.38 16.19
C PRO A 179 23.07 -2.69 15.42
N SER A 180 24.10 -3.54 15.62
CA SER A 180 24.25 -4.81 14.90
C SER A 180 23.04 -5.75 15.04
N LEU A 181 22.29 -5.64 16.15
CA LEU A 181 21.03 -6.37 16.37
C LEU A 181 19.96 -6.11 15.29
N TYR A 182 20.00 -4.94 14.65
CA TYR A 182 19.05 -4.53 13.62
C TYR A 182 19.59 -4.69 12.20
N LEU A 183 20.85 -5.14 12.03
CA LEU A 183 21.38 -5.46 10.72
C LEU A 183 20.93 -6.86 10.31
N LEU A 184 20.27 -6.94 9.16
CA LEU A 184 19.89 -8.18 8.51
C LEU A 184 20.94 -8.58 7.49
N SER A 185 21.27 -9.87 7.46
CA SER A 185 22.09 -10.47 6.40
C SER A 185 21.31 -10.53 5.07
N ASP A 186 22.03 -10.59 3.94
CA ASP A 186 21.41 -10.73 2.61
C ASP A 186 20.45 -11.93 2.53
N LYS A 187 20.80 -13.04 3.19
CA LYS A 187 19.94 -14.22 3.29
C LYS A 187 18.61 -13.91 3.98
N GLU A 188 18.64 -13.19 5.09
CA GLU A 188 17.42 -12.82 5.81
C GLU A 188 16.56 -11.86 5.01
N VAL A 189 17.18 -10.91 4.31
CA VAL A 189 16.46 -9.98 3.43
C VAL A 189 15.80 -10.76 2.30
N ARG A 190 16.52 -11.65 1.61
CA ARG A 190 15.96 -12.56 0.59
C ARG A 190 14.75 -13.33 1.11
N GLU A 191 14.86 -13.96 2.28
CA GLU A 191 13.77 -14.74 2.88
C GLU A 191 12.52 -13.89 3.13
N ILE A 192 12.68 -12.63 3.57
CA ILE A 192 11.56 -11.72 3.80
C ILE A 192 10.94 -11.30 2.46
N VAL A 193 11.75 -11.03 1.44
CA VAL A 193 11.27 -10.68 0.09
C VAL A 193 10.44 -11.81 -0.50
N GLN A 194 10.91 -13.06 -0.43
CA GLN A 194 10.22 -14.25 -0.94
C GLN A 194 8.84 -14.49 -0.32
N GLN A 195 8.64 -14.03 0.92
CA GLN A 195 7.38 -14.13 1.66
C GLN A 195 6.50 -12.88 1.51
N SER A 196 7.01 -11.84 0.89
CA SER A 196 6.30 -10.58 0.70
C SER A 196 5.49 -10.62 -0.59
N LEU A 197 4.35 -9.92 -0.60
CA LEU A 197 3.43 -9.86 -1.76
C LEU A 197 3.51 -8.52 -2.52
N SER A 198 4.19 -7.54 -1.95
CA SER A 198 4.42 -6.21 -2.53
C SER A 198 5.53 -5.49 -1.76
N VAL A 199 6.04 -4.39 -2.31
CA VAL A 199 7.04 -3.53 -1.65
C VAL A 199 6.52 -2.96 -0.32
N GLY A 200 5.25 -2.56 -0.26
CA GLY A 200 4.61 -2.16 0.99
C GLY A 200 4.50 -3.30 2.01
N ASN A 201 4.19 -4.53 1.56
CA ASN A 201 4.17 -5.69 2.44
C ASN A 201 5.56 -6.04 2.97
N PHE A 202 6.59 -5.90 2.13
CA PHE A 202 7.98 -6.06 2.50
C PHE A 202 8.39 -5.05 3.58
N ALA A 203 8.11 -3.76 3.38
CA ALA A 203 8.35 -2.71 4.40
C ALA A 203 7.64 -3.01 5.74
N ALA A 204 6.39 -3.49 5.68
CA ALA A 204 5.64 -3.86 6.87
C ALA A 204 6.19 -5.13 7.58
N ARG A 205 6.82 -6.05 6.84
CA ARG A 205 7.48 -7.23 7.40
C ARG A 205 8.85 -6.89 8.00
N LEU A 206 9.59 -5.97 7.38
CA LEU A 206 10.82 -5.40 7.93
C LEU A 206 10.56 -4.75 9.29
N LEU A 207 9.50 -3.96 9.44
CA LEU A 207 9.10 -3.39 10.73
C LEU A 207 8.97 -4.46 11.84
N VAL A 208 8.35 -5.60 11.53
CA VAL A 208 8.16 -6.71 12.49
C VAL A 208 9.48 -7.42 12.79
N ARG A 209 10.32 -7.62 11.77
CA ARG A 209 11.59 -8.35 11.90
C ARG A 209 12.65 -7.52 12.63
N LEU A 210 12.74 -6.24 12.30
CA LEU A 210 13.74 -5.32 12.85
C LEU A 210 13.36 -4.90 14.26
N PHE A 211 12.08 -4.62 14.53
CA PHE A 211 11.65 -4.05 15.81
C PHE A 211 10.60 -4.93 16.51
N PRO A 212 10.93 -6.19 16.83
CA PRO A 212 10.00 -7.12 17.46
C PRO A 212 9.49 -6.63 18.83
N GLU A 213 10.24 -5.77 19.51
CA GLU A 213 9.86 -5.12 20.77
C GLU A 213 8.60 -4.24 20.64
N LEU A 214 8.24 -3.79 19.43
CA LEU A 214 6.99 -3.07 19.20
C LEU A 214 5.76 -4.00 19.14
N PHE A 215 5.98 -5.32 19.00
CA PHE A 215 4.95 -6.35 18.79
C PHE A 215 4.75 -7.28 19.98
N THR A 216 5.21 -6.88 21.16
CA THR A 216 5.00 -7.57 22.43
C THR A 216 3.52 -7.54 22.86
N PRO A 217 3.11 -8.30 23.90
CA PRO A 217 1.75 -8.26 24.44
C PRO A 217 1.27 -6.85 24.83
N GLU A 218 2.19 -5.95 25.18
CA GLU A 218 1.92 -4.55 25.51
C GLU A 218 1.52 -3.73 24.27
N ASN A 219 1.68 -4.29 23.07
CA ASN A 219 1.30 -3.70 21.78
C ASN A 219 1.82 -2.27 21.59
N LEU A 220 3.08 -2.00 21.98
CA LEU A 220 3.69 -0.67 21.91
C LEU A 220 3.52 0.02 20.56
N ARG A 221 3.60 -0.74 19.45
CA ARG A 221 3.34 -0.23 18.08
C ARG A 221 2.04 0.56 17.92
N MET A 222 1.00 0.26 18.71
CA MET A 222 -0.30 0.92 18.62
C MET A 222 -0.20 2.41 18.96
N GLN A 223 0.80 2.79 19.76
CA GLN A 223 1.10 4.17 20.12
C GLN A 223 1.88 4.90 19.03
N TYR A 224 2.33 4.22 17.96
CA TYR A 224 3.20 4.80 16.93
C TYR A 224 2.56 4.83 15.53
N ASN A 225 3.03 5.76 14.71
CA ASN A 225 2.86 5.77 13.25
C ASN A 225 4.04 6.53 12.59
N HIS A 226 4.08 6.59 11.27
CA HIS A 226 5.14 7.25 10.52
C HIS A 226 5.33 8.74 10.86
N SER A 227 4.24 9.47 11.14
CA SER A 227 4.25 10.95 11.21
C SER A 227 4.02 11.55 12.59
N GLY A 228 3.75 10.74 13.62
CA GLY A 228 3.29 11.22 14.93
C GLY A 228 1.88 11.81 14.95
N ALA A 229 1.08 11.59 13.90
CA ALA A 229 -0.26 12.17 13.82
C ALA A 229 -1.30 11.37 14.63
N CYS A 230 -2.47 11.96 14.90
CA CYS A 230 -3.61 11.31 15.57
C CYS A 230 -3.30 10.81 17.00
N ASN A 231 -2.67 11.64 17.82
CA ASN A 231 -2.30 11.32 19.21
C ASN A 231 -1.39 10.09 19.33
N LYS A 232 -0.58 9.85 18.30
CA LYS A 232 0.44 8.81 18.28
C LYS A 232 1.83 9.43 18.31
N LYS A 233 2.81 8.71 18.82
CA LYS A 233 4.22 9.06 18.71
C LYS A 233 4.70 8.76 17.29
N GLN A 234 5.67 9.55 16.82
CA GLN A 234 6.35 9.22 15.58
C GLN A 234 7.21 7.98 15.79
N LEU A 235 7.18 7.03 14.86
CA LEU A 235 8.22 6.01 14.77
C LEU A 235 9.57 6.70 14.64
N ASP A 236 10.54 6.21 15.39
CA ASP A 236 11.90 6.73 15.39
C ASP A 236 12.39 6.92 13.93
N PRO A 237 12.83 8.14 13.55
CA PRO A 237 13.33 8.42 12.21
C PRO A 237 14.45 7.46 11.75
N ILE A 238 15.31 7.00 12.67
CA ILE A 238 16.37 6.03 12.37
C ILE A 238 15.77 4.68 11.99
N ARG A 239 14.71 4.25 12.69
CA ARG A 239 13.99 3.01 12.36
C ARG A 239 13.34 3.09 10.98
N LEU A 240 12.73 4.23 10.65
CA LEU A 240 12.12 4.45 9.33
C LEU A 240 13.18 4.50 8.23
N ARG A 241 14.31 5.17 8.47
CA ARG A 241 15.45 5.21 7.54
C ARG A 241 16.01 3.82 7.30
N LEU A 242 16.14 2.98 8.33
CA LEU A 242 16.58 1.60 8.19
C LEU A 242 15.62 0.73 7.38
N ILE A 243 14.31 0.88 7.58
CA ILE A 243 13.34 0.18 6.73
C ILE A 243 13.48 0.64 5.27
N ARG A 244 13.61 1.96 5.04
CA ARG A 244 13.76 2.52 3.69
C ARG A 244 15.02 2.00 2.99
N HIS A 245 16.14 1.94 3.70
CA HIS A 245 17.42 1.38 3.21
C HIS A 245 17.25 -0.04 2.64
N TYR A 246 16.58 -0.93 3.39
CA TYR A 246 16.33 -2.29 2.91
C TYR A 246 15.35 -2.35 1.73
N VAL A 247 14.37 -1.43 1.67
CA VAL A 247 13.47 -1.33 0.52
C VAL A 247 14.23 -0.88 -0.73
N GLU A 248 15.11 0.11 -0.61
CA GLU A 248 15.93 0.64 -1.72
C GLU A 248 16.88 -0.43 -2.26
N ALA A 249 17.45 -1.27 -1.40
CA ALA A 249 18.31 -2.38 -1.81
C ALA A 249 17.57 -3.43 -2.66
N VAL A 250 16.29 -3.68 -2.40
CA VAL A 250 15.47 -4.71 -3.08
C VAL A 250 14.70 -4.14 -4.27
N TYR A 251 14.36 -2.86 -4.20
CA TYR A 251 13.53 -2.17 -5.17
C TYR A 251 14.16 -0.82 -5.58
N PRO A 252 15.34 -0.84 -6.25
CA PRO A 252 15.97 0.36 -6.76
C PRO A 252 15.16 0.88 -7.95
N VAL A 253 14.33 1.89 -7.72
CA VAL A 253 13.45 2.48 -8.74
C VAL A 253 13.57 3.98 -8.78
N GLU A 254 13.51 4.56 -9.98
CA GLU A 254 13.52 6.03 -10.17
C GLU A 254 12.42 6.74 -9.37
N LYS A 255 11.29 6.06 -9.11
CA LYS A 255 10.13 6.58 -8.37
C LYS A 255 10.08 6.11 -6.90
N MET A 256 11.24 5.97 -6.26
CA MET A 256 11.33 5.42 -4.90
C MET A 256 10.58 6.29 -3.90
N GLU A 257 10.54 7.61 -4.10
CA GLU A 257 9.86 8.53 -3.20
C GLU A 257 8.34 8.34 -3.23
N GLU A 258 7.76 8.12 -4.41
CA GLU A 258 6.34 7.80 -4.58
C GLU A 258 6.02 6.43 -3.97
N VAL A 259 6.84 5.42 -4.24
CA VAL A 259 6.65 4.07 -3.69
C VAL A 259 6.71 4.11 -2.17
N TRP A 260 7.68 4.83 -1.61
CA TRP A 260 7.80 5.05 -0.18
C TRP A 260 6.52 5.68 0.40
N HIS A 261 6.04 6.76 -0.20
CA HIS A 261 4.89 7.52 0.29
C HIS A 261 3.53 6.83 0.11
N TYR A 262 3.32 6.17 -1.02
CA TYR A 262 2.01 5.62 -1.38
C TYR A 262 1.85 4.16 -0.98
N GLU A 263 2.94 3.40 -0.86
CA GLU A 263 2.92 1.97 -0.55
C GLU A 263 3.56 1.62 0.79
N CYS A 264 4.80 2.06 1.04
CA CYS A 264 5.57 1.66 2.22
C CYS A 264 5.01 2.29 3.50
N ILE A 265 4.95 3.63 3.57
CA ILE A 265 4.44 4.37 4.74
C ILE A 265 3.08 3.86 5.18
N PRO A 266 2.08 3.72 4.27
CA PRO A 266 0.77 3.29 4.71
C PRO A 266 0.73 1.83 5.15
N SER A 267 1.59 0.96 4.60
CA SER A 267 1.69 -0.44 5.03
C SER A 267 2.33 -0.57 6.41
N ILE A 268 3.35 0.26 6.71
CA ILE A 268 3.96 0.41 8.04
C ILE A 268 2.91 0.90 9.04
N ASP A 269 2.20 1.99 8.72
CA ASP A 269 1.15 2.54 9.57
C ASP A 269 0.04 1.53 9.84
N GLU A 270 -0.38 0.79 8.82
CA GLU A 270 -1.40 -0.24 8.97
C GLU A 270 -0.91 -1.38 9.88
N ARG A 271 0.36 -1.78 9.78
CA ARG A 271 0.95 -2.79 10.66
C ARG A 271 0.98 -2.33 12.12
N CYS A 272 1.29 -1.05 12.37
CA CYS A 272 1.25 -0.46 13.71
C CYS A 272 -0.17 -0.34 14.27
N ARG A 273 -1.19 -0.20 13.41
CA ARG A 273 -2.59 0.01 13.83
C ARG A 273 -3.36 -1.29 14.06
N ARG A 274 -2.96 -2.40 13.44
CA ARG A 274 -3.68 -3.67 13.55
C ARG A 274 -3.49 -4.30 14.93
N PRO A 275 -4.57 -4.65 15.66
CA PRO A 275 -4.46 -5.56 16.79
C PRO A 275 -3.92 -6.90 16.31
N ASN A 276 -3.23 -7.63 17.18
CA ASN A 276 -2.59 -8.91 16.84
C ASN A 276 -3.65 -9.93 16.38
N ARG A 277 -3.96 -9.99 15.08
CA ARG A 277 -4.58 -11.18 14.47
C ARG A 277 -3.60 -12.34 14.66
N LYS A 278 -4.10 -13.48 15.14
CA LYS A 278 -3.39 -14.74 15.45
C LYS A 278 -1.97 -14.78 14.83
N LYS A 279 -0.96 -14.65 15.71
CA LYS A 279 0.50 -14.64 15.51
C LYS A 279 0.94 -14.84 14.04
N CYS A 280 1.41 -13.75 13.42
CA CYS A 280 2.18 -13.82 12.18
C CYS A 280 3.40 -14.74 12.40
N ASP A 281 3.56 -15.78 11.58
CA ASP A 281 4.57 -16.84 11.78
C ASP A 281 6.03 -16.33 11.77
N ILE A 282 6.25 -15.09 11.34
CA ILE A 282 7.55 -14.40 11.38
C ILE A 282 8.14 -14.35 12.80
N LEU A 283 7.30 -14.15 13.83
CA LEU A 283 7.74 -14.06 15.23
C LEU A 283 8.21 -15.41 15.80
N LYS A 284 7.79 -16.55 15.22
CA LYS A 284 8.19 -17.89 15.71
C LYS A 284 9.64 -18.21 15.37
N LYS A 285 10.19 -17.65 14.28
CA LYS A 285 11.55 -17.93 13.82
C LYS A 285 12.62 -17.03 14.46
N ALA A 286 12.29 -15.79 14.80
CA ALA A 286 13.22 -14.89 15.51
C ALA A 286 13.67 -15.44 16.88
N LYS A 287 12.86 -16.30 17.51
CA LYS A 287 13.24 -17.01 18.75
C LYS A 287 14.16 -18.22 18.52
N LYS A 288 14.19 -18.79 17.31
CA LYS A 288 15.00 -19.98 16.99
C LYS A 288 16.46 -19.65 16.69
N ALA A 289 16.79 -18.41 16.36
CA ALA A 289 18.17 -17.93 16.22
C ALA A 289 18.85 -17.63 17.58
N LYS A 290 18.17 -17.92 18.70
CA LYS A 290 18.69 -17.76 20.08
C LYS A 290 18.96 -19.10 20.78
N LYS A 291 19.17 -20.18 20.02
CA LYS A 291 19.56 -21.48 20.58
C LYS A 291 20.69 -22.09 19.78
#